data_AF-A0A1Y3YQJ3-F1
#
_entry.id   AF-A0A1Y3YQJ3-F1
#
_cell.length_a   1.000
_cell.length_b   1.000
_cell.length_c   1.000
_cell.angle_alpha   90.00
_cell.angle_beta   90.00
_cell.angle_gamma   90.00
#
_symmetry.space_group_name_H-M   'P 1'
#
loop_
_entity.id
_entity.type
_entity.pdbx_description
1 polymer ?
#
loop_
_entity_poly.entity_id
_entity_poly.type
_entity_poly.pdbx_seq_one_letter_code
_entity_poly.pdbx_strand_id
1 'polypeptide(L)' 'MPTPKKKETYSQAMERLEKIVSQIDNNELEIDALAEKIKEANEIIAFCSDKLTKADCEVKKLLSDKQQD' A
#
# COMPACT_ATOMS: atom_id res chain seq x y z
N MET A 1 17.25 -13.85 14.71
CA MET A 1 15.87 -14.30 14.41
C MET A 1 15.67 -14.20 12.90
N PRO A 2 15.13 -15.23 12.22
CA PRO A 2 15.06 -15.24 10.76
C PRO A 2 13.83 -14.45 10.31
N THR A 3 14.02 -13.27 9.71
CA THR A 3 12.95 -12.55 9.04
C THR A 3 12.63 -13.28 7.73
N PRO A 4 11.41 -13.84 7.55
CA PRO A 4 11.07 -14.52 6.31
C PRO A 4 11.08 -13.49 5.18
N LYS A 5 11.61 -13.89 4.02
CA LYS A 5 11.45 -13.18 2.74
C LYS A 5 9.94 -13.08 2.45
N LYS A 6 9.28 -12.08 3.02
CA LYS A 6 7.83 -11.88 2.92
C LYS A 6 7.57 -11.04 1.68
N LYS A 7 6.81 -11.61 0.74
CA LYS A 7 6.05 -10.85 -0.26
C LYS A 7 5.41 -9.67 0.48
N GLU A 8 5.69 -8.44 0.06
CA GLU A 8 5.18 -7.23 0.74
C GLU A 8 3.67 -7.38 0.98
N THR A 9 3.32 -7.45 2.26
CA THR A 9 1.92 -7.57 2.69
C THR A 9 1.29 -6.18 2.72
N TYR A 10 -0.04 -6.10 2.60
CA TYR A 10 -0.74 -4.81 2.67
C TYR A 10 -0.41 -4.05 3.96
N SER A 11 -0.32 -4.77 5.09
CA SER A 11 0.09 -4.17 6.38
C SER A 11 1.52 -3.62 6.36
N GLN A 12 2.48 -4.29 5.72
CA GLN A 12 3.85 -3.77 5.61
C GLN A 12 3.92 -2.55 4.70
N ALA A 13 3.17 -2.54 3.61
CA ALA A 13 3.03 -1.40 2.72
C ALA A 13 2.50 -0.19 3.51
N MET A 14 1.44 -0.37 4.31
CA MET A 14 0.92 0.70 5.17
C MET A 14 1.91 1.17 6.25
N GLU A 15 2.63 0.25 6.91
CA GLU A 15 3.63 0.65 7.92
C GLU A 15 4.76 1.49 7.31
N ARG A 16 5.17 1.20 6.07
CA ARG A 16 6.12 2.03 5.32
C ARG A 16 5.51 3.39 4.98
N LEU A 17 4.25 3.43 4.54
CA LEU A 17 3.56 4.69 4.23
C LEU A 17 3.48 5.60 5.46
N GLU A 18 3.09 5.08 6.61
CA GLU A 18 3.02 5.84 7.87
C GLU A 18 4.39 6.40 8.27
N LYS A 19 5.46 5.58 8.14
CA LYS A 19 6.82 6.07 8.36
C LYS A 19 7.21 7.20 7.42
N ILE A 20 6.86 7.08 6.14
CA ILE A 20 7.15 8.11 5.14
C ILE A 20 6.40 9.40 5.48
N VAL A 21 5.11 9.32 5.78
CA VAL A 21 4.29 10.48 6.17
C VAL A 21 4.84 11.12 7.44
N SER A 22 5.21 10.33 8.46
CA SER A 22 5.81 10.85 9.69
C SER A 22 7.17 11.52 9.47
N GLN A 23 7.96 11.04 8.50
CA GLN A 23 9.22 11.69 8.11
C GLN A 23 8.99 13.00 7.36
N ILE A 24 7.95 13.07 6.51
CA ILE A 24 7.54 14.29 5.81
C ILE A 24 7.03 15.33 6.82
N ASP A 25 6.19 14.90 7.77
CA ASP A 25 5.57 15.77 8.78
C ASP A 25 6.58 16.39 9.76
N ASN A 26 7.66 15.66 10.07
CA ASN A 26 8.77 16.20 10.87
C ASN A 26 9.50 17.37 10.19
N ASN A 27 9.28 17.62 8.90
CA ASN A 27 9.73 18.80 8.15
C ASN A 27 11.24 19.15 8.30
N GLU A 28 12.07 18.20 8.72
CA GLU A 28 13.54 18.33 8.80
C GLU A 28 14.25 17.94 7.49
N LEU A 29 13.48 17.56 6.46
CA LEU A 29 14.01 17.05 5.20
C LEU A 29 14.07 18.15 4.13
N GLU A 30 15.18 18.16 3.39
CA GLU A 30 15.35 19.02 2.21
C GLU A 30 14.29 18.72 1.12
N ILE A 31 13.99 19.69 0.25
CA ILE A 31 12.98 19.56 -0.81
C ILE A 31 13.21 18.31 -1.69
N ASP A 32 14.46 17.98 -1.98
CA ASP A 32 14.80 16.77 -2.74
C ASP A 32 14.41 15.48 -2.02
N ALA A 33 14.63 15.40 -0.70
CA ALA A 33 14.25 14.25 0.11
C ALA A 33 12.72 14.12 0.25
N LEU A 34 12.00 15.24 0.33
CA LEU A 34 10.53 15.24 0.29
C LEU A 34 10.01 14.65 -1.01
N ALA A 35 10.60 15.02 -2.15
CA ALA A 35 10.20 14.49 -3.46
C ALA A 35 10.42 12.98 -3.57
N GLU A 36 11.54 12.45 -3.07
CA GLU A 36 11.81 11.01 -3.03
C GLU A 36 10.78 10.27 -2.16
N LYS A 37 10.51 10.79 -0.96
CA LYS A 37 9.55 10.21 -0.02
C LYS A 37 8.14 10.17 -0.59
N ILE A 38 7.70 11.25 -1.26
CA ILE A 38 6.39 11.30 -1.92
C ILE A 38 6.28 10.30 -3.08
N LYS A 39 7.37 10.06 -3.84
CA LYS A 39 7.38 9.02 -4.87
C LYS A 39 7.21 7.63 -4.25
N GLU A 40 7.97 7.34 -3.19
CA GLU A 40 7.90 6.05 -2.49
C GLU A 40 6.49 5.82 -1.89
N ALA A 41 5.89 6.86 -1.31
CA ALA A 41 4.50 6.83 -0.83
C ALA A 41 3.50 6.53 -1.96
N ASN A 42 3.66 7.14 -3.14
CA ASN A 42 2.80 6.89 -4.29
C ASN A 42 2.89 5.44 -4.79
N GLU A 43 4.09 4.84 -4.83
CA GLU A 43 4.25 3.43 -5.21
C GLU A 43 3.53 2.50 -4.24
N ILE A 44 3.63 2.78 -2.94
CA ILE A 44 2.94 2.02 -1.89
C ILE A 44 1.42 2.15 -2.04
N ILE A 45 0.91 3.35 -2.29
CA ILE A 45 -0.53 3.58 -2.52
C ILE A 45 -1.01 2.81 -3.75
N ALA A 46 -0.25 2.86 -4.85
CA ALA A 46 -0.57 2.11 -6.07
C ALA A 46 -0.63 0.60 -5.81
N PHE A 47 0.33 0.06 -5.06
CA PHE A 47 0.35 -1.34 -4.66
C PHE A 47 -0.86 -1.73 -3.79
N CYS A 48 -1.19 -0.90 -2.81
CA CYS A 48 -2.36 -1.09 -1.96
C CYS A 48 -3.67 -1.07 -2.78
N SER A 49 -3.77 -0.13 -3.73
CA SER A 49 -4.93 0.01 -4.61
C SER A 49 -5.09 -1.18 -5.57
N ASP A 50 -4.00 -1.72 -6.12
CA ASP A 50 -4.04 -2.92 -6.96
C ASP A 50 -4.56 -4.15 -6.20
N LYS A 51 -4.08 -4.34 -4.95
CA LYS A 51 -4.57 -5.42 -4.09
C LYS A 51 -6.05 -5.28 -3.76
N LEU A 52 -6.49 -4.07 -3.39
CA LEU A 52 -7.89 -3.78 -3.12
C LEU A 52 -8.76 -4.04 -4.35
N THR A 53 -8.32 -3.60 -5.53
CA THR A 53 -9.04 -3.80 -6.79
C THR A 53 -9.16 -5.28 -7.14
N LYS A 54 -8.09 -6.07 -6.95
CA LYS A 54 -8.15 -7.53 -7.15
C LYS A 54 -9.12 -8.20 -6.20
N ALA A 55 -9.04 -7.86 -4.90
CA ALA A 55 -9.96 -8.39 -3.90
C ALA A 55 -11.42 -8.02 -4.22
N ASP A 56 -11.68 -6.77 -4.58
CA ASP A 56 -13.03 -6.29 -4.96
C ASP A 56 -13.56 -7.02 -6.19
N CYS A 57 -12.72 -7.23 -7.21
CA CYS A 57 -13.09 -7.98 -8.41
C CYS A 57 -13.46 -9.45 -8.08
N GLU A 58 -12.72 -10.10 -7.20
CA GLU A 58 -12.99 -11.46 -6.75
C GLU A 58 -14.31 -11.54 -5.95
N VAL A 59 -14.52 -10.59 -5.03
CA VAL A 59 -15.77 -10.47 -4.26
C VAL A 59 -16.96 -10.22 -5.18
N LYS A 60 -16.81 -9.32 -6.17
CA LYS A 60 -17.87 -9.00 -7.13
C LYS A 60 -18.24 -10.22 -7.99
N LYS A 61 -17.26 -11.00 -8.44
CA LYS A 61 -17.52 -12.28 -9.14
C LYS A 61 -18.30 -13.27 -8.27
N LEU A 62 -17.89 -13.43 -7.00
CA LEU A 62 -18.58 -14.28 -6.03
C LEU A 62 -20.02 -13.83 -5.74
N LEU A 63 -20.27 -12.52 -5.71
CA LEU A 63 -21.61 -11.95 -5.52
C LEU A 63 -22.49 -12.12 -6.76
N SER A 64 -21.93 -11.98 -7.96
CA SER A 64 -22.67 -12.22 -9.22
C SER A 64 -23.10 -13.67 -9.39
N ASP A 65 -22.30 -14.63 -8.92
CA ASP A 65 -22.63 -16.06 -8.96
C ASP A 65 -23.81 -16.42 -8.03
N LYS A 66 -23.90 -15.76 -6.86
CA LYS A 66 -24.96 -15.99 -5.87
C LYS A 66 -26.32 -15.36 -6.19
N GLN A 67 -26.41 -14.50 -7.20
CA GLN A 67 -27.69 -13.88 -7.60
C GLN A 67 -28.47 -14.68 -8.66
N GLN A 68 -27.96 -15.83 -9.09
CA GLN A 68 -28.59 -16.67 -10.11
C GLN A 68 -29.29 -17.93 -9.56
N ASP A 69 -29.46 -18.02 -8.23
CA ASP A 69 -30.25 -19.07 -7.56
C ASP A 69 -31.52 -18.47 -6.94
#